data_AF-J0QRH2-F1
#
_entry.id   AF-J0QRH2-F1
#
_cell.length_a   1.000
_cell.length_b   1.000
_cell.length_c   1.000
_cell.angle_alpha   90.00
_cell.angle_beta   90.00
_cell.angle_gamma   90.00
#
_symmetry.space_group_name_H-M   'P 1'
#
loop_
_entity.id
_entity.type
_entity.pdbx_description
1 polymer ?
#
loop_
_entity_poly.entity_id
_entity_poly.type
_entity_poly.pdbx_seq_one_letter_code
_entity_poly.pdbx_strand_id
1 'polypeptide(L)'
;MTLVGTNFRNVKTGIVFKGNKGTANVVGVAGGATIGNTTSGRTGIKMEGDGRANATVMNMAFMGNRTATGAEVTSGTLTVNTVTMTNVQTGMKVTGSGRANVMGVGATINLASGGIGIKMEGGIANVVNMTFKGSGTGAEVTSGTLMLNTVKMTNVQTGAKVTNGMLTVNGGED
;
A
#
# COMPACT_ATOMS: atom_id res chain seq x y z
N MET A 1 1.23 6.12 -18.18
CA MET A 1 -0.22 6.07 -18.42
C MET A 1 -0.89 7.10 -17.53
N THR A 2 -1.81 7.89 -18.09
CA THR A 2 -2.61 8.86 -17.34
C THR A 2 -4.07 8.41 -17.40
N LEU A 3 -4.73 8.38 -16.24
CA LEU A 3 -6.12 7.98 -16.10
C LEU A 3 -6.99 9.20 -15.81
N VAL A 4 -8.03 9.40 -16.61
CA VAL A 4 -8.95 10.54 -16.53
C VAL A 4 -10.37 10.01 -16.32
N GLY A 5 -10.97 10.32 -15.17
CA GLY A 5 -12.33 9.88 -14.81
C GLY A 5 -12.53 8.35 -14.80
N THR A 6 -11.44 7.58 -14.71
CA THR A 6 -11.47 6.12 -14.87
C THR A 6 -11.93 5.45 -13.57
N ASN A 7 -12.90 4.53 -13.70
CA ASN A 7 -13.44 3.77 -12.58
C ASN A 7 -13.39 2.27 -12.89
N PHE A 8 -12.46 1.55 -12.26
CA PHE A 8 -12.42 0.10 -12.33
C PHE A 8 -13.37 -0.48 -11.28
N ARG A 9 -14.35 -1.29 -11.69
CA ARG A 9 -15.30 -1.94 -10.76
C ARG A 9 -15.24 -3.45 -10.90
N ASN A 10 -15.36 -4.16 -9.78
CA ASN A 10 -15.46 -5.61 -9.71
C ASN A 10 -14.24 -6.37 -10.26
N VAL A 11 -13.08 -5.72 -10.35
CA VAL A 11 -11.83 -6.32 -10.86
C VAL A 11 -11.10 -7.14 -9.80
N LYS A 12 -10.52 -8.28 -10.17
CA LYS A 12 -9.69 -9.10 -9.26
C LYS A 12 -8.41 -8.35 -8.86
N THR A 13 -7.79 -7.70 -9.84
CA THR A 13 -6.66 -6.81 -9.60
C THR A 13 -6.86 -5.55 -10.43
N GLY A 14 -6.66 -4.38 -9.83
CA GLY A 14 -6.85 -3.10 -10.53
C GLY A 14 -5.72 -2.82 -11.52
N ILE A 15 -4.50 -2.68 -11.01
CA ILE A 15 -3.30 -2.42 -11.80
C ILE A 15 -2.28 -3.52 -11.50
N VAL A 16 -1.69 -4.10 -12.55
CA VAL A 16 -0.60 -5.07 -12.42
C VAL A 16 0.60 -4.57 -13.20
N PHE A 17 1.73 -4.43 -12.52
CA PHE A 17 3.01 -4.17 -13.13
C PHE A 17 3.80 -5.47 -13.25
N LYS A 18 4.20 -5.79 -14.47
CA LYS A 18 5.06 -6.91 -14.82
C LYS A 18 6.21 -6.40 -15.67
N GLY A 19 7.37 -7.04 -15.57
CA GLY A 19 8.52 -6.68 -16.38
C GLY A 19 9.82 -7.13 -15.74
N ASN A 20 10.89 -7.12 -16.53
CA ASN A 20 12.23 -7.52 -16.13
C ASN A 20 13.24 -6.34 -16.04
N LYS A 21 12.78 -5.12 -16.32
CA LYS A 21 13.52 -3.86 -16.22
C LYS A 21 12.62 -2.68 -16.57
N GLY A 22 13.10 -1.49 -16.27
CA GLY A 22 12.47 -0.23 -16.69
C GLY A 22 11.50 0.33 -15.66
N THR A 23 10.81 1.40 -16.08
CA THR A 23 9.91 2.17 -15.21
C THR A 23 8.54 2.32 -15.84
N ALA A 24 7.50 1.97 -15.09
CA ALA A 24 6.11 2.19 -15.48
C ALA A 24 5.44 3.19 -14.52
N ASN A 25 4.68 4.13 -15.06
CA ASN A 25 3.98 5.14 -14.24
C ASN A 25 2.49 5.14 -14.58
N VAL A 26 1.64 5.13 -13.55
CA VAL A 26 0.20 5.31 -13.65
C VAL A 26 -0.21 6.49 -12.76
N VAL A 27 -0.88 7.48 -13.34
CA VAL A 27 -1.24 8.72 -12.65
C VAL A 27 -2.72 9.02 -12.86
N GLY A 28 -3.46 9.23 -11.77
CA GLY A 28 -4.79 9.83 -11.82
C GLY A 28 -4.70 11.36 -11.93
N VAL A 29 -5.58 11.98 -12.72
CA VAL A 29 -5.71 13.45 -12.79
C VAL A 29 -6.81 13.96 -11.84
N ALA A 30 -7.12 15.26 -11.88
CA ALA A 30 -8.17 15.89 -11.07
C ALA A 30 -9.49 15.08 -11.10
N GLY A 31 -10.04 14.80 -9.92
CA GLY A 31 -11.16 13.86 -9.70
C GLY A 31 -10.72 12.44 -9.33
N GLY A 32 -9.44 12.09 -9.55
CA GLY A 32 -8.85 10.79 -9.26
C GLY A 32 -9.37 9.68 -10.18
N ALA A 33 -8.57 8.63 -10.38
CA ALA A 33 -9.10 7.37 -10.86
C ALA A 33 -9.32 6.43 -9.67
N THR A 34 -10.43 5.69 -9.72
CA THR A 34 -10.88 4.85 -8.61
C THR A 34 -10.81 3.38 -9.00
N ILE A 35 -10.27 2.57 -8.09
CA ILE A 35 -10.36 1.11 -8.15
C ILE A 35 -11.32 0.68 -7.04
N GLY A 36 -12.54 0.31 -7.43
CA GLY A 36 -13.59 -0.17 -6.55
C GLY A 36 -13.65 -1.69 -6.52
N ASN A 37 -13.25 -2.27 -5.40
CA ASN A 37 -13.17 -3.71 -5.26
C ASN A 37 -14.19 -4.28 -4.28
N THR A 38 -15.20 -4.94 -4.83
CA THR A 38 -16.43 -5.32 -4.12
C THR A 38 -16.48 -6.79 -3.69
N THR A 39 -15.61 -7.67 -4.22
CA THR A 39 -15.58 -9.11 -3.81
C THR A 39 -14.25 -9.53 -3.17
N SER A 40 -14.27 -10.65 -2.44
CA SER A 40 -13.26 -10.93 -1.42
C SER A 40 -11.88 -11.32 -1.96
N GLY A 41 -10.83 -10.99 -1.20
CA GLY A 41 -9.45 -11.45 -1.45
C GLY A 41 -8.77 -10.83 -2.67
N ARG A 42 -9.02 -9.54 -2.91
CA ARG A 42 -8.56 -8.86 -4.13
C ARG A 42 -7.58 -7.73 -3.87
N THR A 43 -6.82 -7.37 -4.91
CA THR A 43 -5.68 -6.44 -4.80
C THR A 43 -5.90 -5.19 -5.64
N GLY A 44 -5.62 -4.00 -5.11
CA GLY A 44 -5.69 -2.76 -5.88
C GLY A 44 -4.56 -2.65 -6.90
N ILE A 45 -3.34 -2.59 -6.38
CA ILE A 45 -2.10 -2.45 -7.16
C ILE A 45 -1.20 -3.64 -6.88
N LYS A 46 -0.70 -4.31 -7.92
CA LYS A 46 0.21 -5.44 -7.77
C LYS A 46 1.49 -5.21 -8.54
N MET A 47 2.62 -5.44 -7.88
CA MET A 47 3.95 -5.41 -8.49
C MET A 47 4.55 -6.83 -8.48
N GLU A 48 4.67 -7.39 -9.68
CA GLU A 48 5.22 -8.74 -9.96
C GLU A 48 6.44 -8.67 -10.89
N GLY A 49 7.06 -7.50 -11.03
CA GLY A 49 8.28 -7.37 -11.83
C GLY A 49 9.48 -8.05 -11.17
N ASP A 50 10.55 -8.24 -11.92
CA ASP A 50 11.82 -8.69 -11.32
C ASP A 50 12.45 -7.59 -10.46
N GLY A 51 13.55 -7.90 -9.77
CA GLY A 51 14.23 -6.95 -8.88
C GLY A 51 14.72 -5.66 -9.54
N ARG A 52 14.66 -5.52 -10.87
CA ARG A 52 15.10 -4.34 -11.63
C ARG A 52 13.93 -3.53 -12.18
N ALA A 53 12.70 -4.02 -12.10
CA ALA A 53 11.50 -3.31 -12.54
C ALA A 53 11.05 -2.30 -11.48
N ASN A 54 10.62 -1.12 -11.94
CA ASN A 54 10.14 -0.03 -11.09
C ASN A 54 8.74 0.40 -11.55
N ALA A 55 7.86 0.69 -10.60
CA ALA A 55 6.53 1.17 -10.88
C ALA A 55 6.15 2.33 -9.96
N THR A 56 5.42 3.31 -10.48
CA THR A 56 4.84 4.40 -9.69
C THR A 56 3.33 4.46 -9.93
N VAL A 57 2.56 4.56 -8.85
CA VAL A 57 1.13 4.89 -8.88
C VAL A 57 0.90 6.17 -8.10
N MET A 58 0.21 7.15 -8.70
CA MET A 58 -0.03 8.46 -8.09
C MET A 58 -1.47 8.94 -8.22
N ASN A 59 -1.96 9.65 -7.19
CA ASN A 59 -3.24 10.37 -7.20
C ASN A 59 -4.45 9.47 -7.53
N MET A 60 -4.55 8.34 -6.82
CA MET A 60 -5.60 7.34 -7.03
C MET A 60 -6.39 7.11 -5.75
N ALA A 61 -7.63 6.64 -5.89
CA ALA A 61 -8.42 6.10 -4.79
C ALA A 61 -8.60 4.59 -4.93
N PHE A 62 -8.37 3.85 -3.85
CA PHE A 62 -8.71 2.44 -3.75
C PHE A 62 -9.82 2.25 -2.72
N MET A 63 -10.91 1.63 -3.14
CA MET A 63 -12.04 1.29 -2.27
C MET A 63 -12.12 -0.22 -2.11
N GLY A 64 -11.72 -0.71 -0.94
CA GLY A 64 -11.81 -2.11 -0.56
C GLY A 64 -13.16 -2.51 0.01
N ASN A 65 -13.32 -3.80 0.28
CA ASN A 65 -14.50 -4.43 0.85
C ASN A 65 -14.23 -5.18 2.16
N ARG A 66 -13.29 -4.68 2.98
CA ARG A 66 -12.84 -5.28 4.26
C ARG A 66 -11.98 -6.53 4.15
N THR A 67 -11.81 -7.10 2.96
CA THR A 67 -10.92 -8.27 2.76
C THR A 67 -9.83 -8.01 1.72
N ALA A 68 -9.83 -6.81 1.14
CA ALA A 68 -8.96 -6.44 0.05
C ALA A 68 -7.59 -5.95 0.53
N THR A 69 -6.58 -6.14 -0.32
CA THR A 69 -5.24 -5.55 -0.18
C THR A 69 -5.12 -4.33 -1.09
N GLY A 70 -4.69 -3.18 -0.56
CA GLY A 70 -4.53 -1.97 -1.35
C GLY A 70 -3.39 -2.09 -2.37
N ALA A 71 -2.19 -2.41 -1.90
CA ALA A 71 -1.02 -2.65 -2.71
C ALA A 71 -0.27 -3.92 -2.28
N GLU A 72 0.24 -4.69 -3.24
CA GLU A 72 1.02 -5.90 -2.99
C GLU A 72 2.30 -5.90 -3.85
N VAL A 73 3.44 -6.18 -3.22
CA VAL A 73 4.75 -6.25 -3.86
C VAL A 73 5.42 -7.58 -3.51
N THR A 74 5.78 -8.36 -4.52
CA THR A 74 6.53 -9.62 -4.34
C THR A 74 7.97 -9.51 -4.84
N SER A 75 8.20 -8.69 -5.86
CA SER A 75 9.52 -8.41 -6.42
C SER A 75 9.48 -7.07 -7.16
N GLY A 76 10.65 -6.49 -7.44
CA GLY A 76 10.80 -5.15 -7.99
C GLY A 76 10.44 -4.05 -6.99
N THR A 77 10.35 -2.81 -7.48
CA THR A 77 10.08 -1.63 -6.66
C THR A 77 8.75 -0.99 -7.03
N LEU A 78 7.88 -0.77 -6.05
CA LEU A 78 6.64 -0.02 -6.21
C LEU A 78 6.65 1.25 -5.35
N THR A 79 6.45 2.39 -5.99
CA THR A 79 6.18 3.67 -5.32
C THR A 79 4.70 3.99 -5.41
N VAL A 80 4.06 4.19 -4.25
CA VAL A 80 2.66 4.57 -4.10
C VAL A 80 2.63 5.98 -3.51
N ASN A 81 2.25 6.97 -4.32
CA ASN A 81 2.28 8.39 -3.93
C ASN A 81 0.89 9.02 -3.92
N THR A 82 0.49 9.65 -2.82
CA THR A 82 -0.81 10.35 -2.70
C THR A 82 -1.99 9.43 -3.09
N VAL A 83 -1.95 8.19 -2.63
CA VAL A 83 -3.02 7.21 -2.83
C VAL A 83 -3.80 7.04 -1.54
N THR A 84 -5.12 7.18 -1.63
CA THR A 84 -6.03 6.93 -0.51
C THR A 84 -6.62 5.54 -0.63
N MET A 85 -6.49 4.74 0.43
CA MET A 85 -7.05 3.39 0.50
C MET A 85 -8.13 3.37 1.56
N THR A 86 -9.33 2.90 1.22
CA THR A 86 -10.46 2.84 2.15
C THR A 86 -10.96 1.43 2.35
N ASN A 87 -11.31 1.10 3.59
CA ASN A 87 -11.97 -0.16 3.95
C ASN A 87 -11.16 -1.39 3.51
N VAL A 88 -9.84 -1.35 3.73
CA VAL A 88 -8.90 -2.42 3.33
C VAL A 88 -8.56 -3.34 4.50
N GLN A 89 -8.37 -4.63 4.23
CA GLN A 89 -7.80 -5.55 5.22
C GLN A 89 -6.31 -5.35 5.35
N THR A 90 -5.63 -5.03 4.25
CA THR A 90 -4.21 -4.72 4.24
C THR A 90 -3.96 -3.51 3.35
N GLY A 91 -3.34 -2.46 3.88
CA GLY A 91 -2.97 -1.29 3.08
C GLY A 91 -1.90 -1.66 2.06
N MET A 92 -0.75 -2.09 2.56
CA MET A 92 0.36 -2.58 1.75
C MET A 92 0.89 -3.91 2.26
N LYS A 93 1.09 -4.86 1.36
CA LYS A 93 1.74 -6.15 1.61
C LYS A 93 3.07 -6.24 0.85
N VAL A 94 4.16 -6.52 1.54
CA VAL A 94 5.47 -6.78 0.92
C VAL A 94 5.95 -8.18 1.28
N THR A 95 6.36 -8.92 0.26
CA THR A 95 6.83 -10.31 0.35
C THR A 95 8.09 -10.49 -0.50
N GLY A 96 8.78 -11.62 -0.33
CA GLY A 96 9.92 -11.98 -1.18
C GLY A 96 11.04 -10.93 -1.14
N SER A 97 11.50 -10.49 -2.30
CA SER A 97 12.53 -9.45 -2.47
C SER A 97 11.95 -8.08 -2.86
N GLY A 98 10.63 -7.91 -2.69
CA GLY A 98 9.91 -6.69 -3.05
C GLY A 98 10.42 -5.46 -2.32
N ARG A 99 10.33 -4.32 -2.99
CA ARG A 99 10.62 -2.99 -2.43
C ARG A 99 9.41 -2.10 -2.56
N ALA A 100 9.04 -1.40 -1.50
CA ALA A 100 7.92 -0.49 -1.53
C ALA A 100 8.25 0.88 -0.92
N ASN A 101 7.79 1.93 -1.59
CA ASN A 101 7.83 3.29 -1.07
C ASN A 101 6.39 3.81 -1.02
N VAL A 102 5.88 4.15 0.18
CA VAL A 102 4.54 4.72 0.35
C VAL A 102 4.68 6.12 0.88
N MET A 103 4.12 7.09 0.18
CA MET A 103 4.24 8.49 0.57
C MET A 103 3.06 9.33 0.12
N GLY A 104 2.89 10.49 0.74
CA GLY A 104 1.98 11.52 0.25
C GLY A 104 1.35 12.29 1.38
N VAL A 105 1.51 13.61 1.39
CA VAL A 105 0.89 14.48 2.39
C VAL A 105 -0.63 14.35 2.29
N GLY A 106 -1.28 14.01 3.41
CA GLY A 106 -2.72 13.77 3.49
C GLY A 106 -3.18 12.40 2.94
N ALA A 107 -2.27 11.58 2.43
CA ALA A 107 -2.61 10.22 2.01
C ALA A 107 -2.97 9.37 3.22
N THR A 108 -4.04 8.58 3.07
CA THR A 108 -4.64 7.85 4.19
C THR A 108 -4.89 6.39 3.82
N ILE A 109 -4.57 5.49 4.75
CA ILE A 109 -4.99 4.08 4.72
C ILE A 109 -6.04 3.89 5.83
N ASN A 110 -7.31 3.78 5.44
CA ASN A 110 -8.41 3.44 6.35
C ASN A 110 -8.60 1.93 6.38
N LEU A 111 -8.24 1.33 7.50
CA LEU A 111 -8.33 -0.09 7.78
C LEU A 111 -9.77 -0.50 8.09
N ALA A 112 -10.13 -1.69 7.60
CA ALA A 112 -11.25 -2.42 8.14
C ALA A 112 -10.93 -2.93 9.56
N SER A 113 -11.94 -3.42 10.27
CA SER A 113 -11.77 -3.97 11.62
C SER A 113 -10.73 -5.10 11.62
N GLY A 114 -9.73 -5.03 12.50
CA GLY A 114 -8.62 -5.99 12.52
C GLY A 114 -7.70 -5.92 11.30
N GLY A 115 -7.77 -4.85 10.49
CA GLY A 115 -6.92 -4.62 9.34
C GLY A 115 -5.47 -4.34 9.70
N ILE A 116 -4.58 -4.40 8.70
CA ILE A 116 -3.15 -4.11 8.83
C ILE A 116 -2.78 -2.95 7.90
N GLY A 117 -2.13 -1.91 8.39
CA GLY A 117 -1.60 -0.83 7.56
C GLY A 117 -0.55 -1.34 6.59
N ILE A 118 0.59 -1.76 7.14
CA ILE A 118 1.70 -2.34 6.38
C ILE A 118 1.99 -3.74 6.91
N LYS A 119 1.97 -4.75 6.03
CA LYS A 119 2.32 -6.12 6.34
C LYS A 119 3.61 -6.51 5.63
N MET A 120 4.64 -6.84 6.41
CA MET A 120 5.93 -7.31 5.91
C MET A 120 6.09 -8.80 6.19
N GLU A 121 6.28 -9.55 5.11
CA GLU A 121 6.64 -10.98 5.10
C GLU A 121 7.90 -11.19 4.23
N GLY A 122 8.70 -10.13 4.07
CA GLY A 122 9.95 -10.10 3.30
C GLY A 122 10.25 -8.68 2.79
N GLY A 123 11.34 -8.55 2.05
CA GLY A 123 11.66 -7.32 1.33
C GLY A 123 11.95 -6.09 2.20
N ILE A 124 11.77 -4.91 1.60
CA ILE A 124 12.02 -3.61 2.23
C ILE A 124 10.87 -2.66 1.94
N ALA A 125 10.39 -1.96 2.95
CA ALA A 125 9.39 -0.90 2.78
C ALA A 125 9.80 0.38 3.51
N ASN A 126 9.55 1.52 2.87
CA ASN A 126 9.68 2.84 3.44
C ASN A 126 8.33 3.57 3.35
N VAL A 127 7.84 4.09 4.47
CA VAL A 127 6.57 4.79 4.57
C VAL A 127 6.79 6.18 5.14
N VAL A 128 6.36 7.21 4.43
CA VAL A 128 6.62 8.61 4.79
C VAL A 128 5.34 9.46 4.73
N ASN A 129 5.08 10.27 5.74
CA ASN A 129 3.95 11.25 5.75
C ASN A 129 2.57 10.61 5.54
N MET A 130 2.32 9.45 6.14
CA MET A 130 1.06 8.70 5.96
C MET A 130 0.21 8.72 7.23
N THR A 131 -1.12 8.73 7.05
CA THR A 131 -2.07 8.46 8.13
C THR A 131 -2.67 7.06 8.01
N PHE A 132 -2.57 6.26 9.07
CA PHE A 132 -3.33 5.02 9.23
C PHE A 132 -4.53 5.26 10.14
N LYS A 133 -5.73 4.84 9.73
CA LYS A 133 -6.95 4.95 10.55
C LYS A 133 -7.68 3.63 10.67
N GLY A 134 -8.35 3.40 11.80
CA GLY A 134 -9.25 2.25 12.01
C GLY A 134 -8.71 1.25 13.03
N SER A 135 -9.53 0.30 13.47
CA SER A 135 -9.32 -0.53 14.66
C SER A 135 -8.46 -1.78 14.43
N GLY A 136 -7.27 -1.61 13.84
CA GLY A 136 -6.37 -2.70 13.45
C GLY A 136 -4.93 -2.53 13.95
N THR A 137 -4.00 -3.13 13.24
CA THR A 137 -2.55 -2.98 13.45
C THR A 137 -1.96 -2.00 12.44
N GLY A 138 -1.20 -1.00 12.87
CA GLY A 138 -0.55 -0.04 11.97
C GLY A 138 0.51 -0.72 11.11
N ALA A 139 1.44 -1.43 11.74
CA ALA A 139 2.48 -2.20 11.07
C ALA A 139 2.64 -3.61 11.64
N GLU A 140 2.67 -4.63 10.79
CA GLU A 140 2.99 -6.00 11.16
C GLU A 140 4.23 -6.46 10.39
N VAL A 141 5.30 -6.82 11.10
CA VAL A 141 6.58 -7.22 10.53
C VAL A 141 6.94 -8.63 10.98
N THR A 142 6.66 -9.60 10.13
CA THR A 142 7.05 -11.00 10.36
C THR A 142 8.44 -11.30 9.84
N SER A 143 8.86 -10.67 8.73
CA SER A 143 10.23 -10.66 8.21
C SER A 143 10.45 -9.42 7.32
N GLY A 144 11.70 -9.15 6.93
CA GLY A 144 12.08 -7.98 6.13
C GLY A 144 12.34 -6.73 6.96
N THR A 145 12.42 -5.57 6.30
CA THR A 145 12.73 -4.29 6.94
C THR A 145 11.69 -3.24 6.62
N LEU A 146 11.08 -2.65 7.65
CA LEU A 146 10.14 -1.54 7.54
C LEU A 146 10.71 -0.29 8.19
N MET A 147 10.69 0.82 7.46
CA MET A 147 10.91 2.16 8.00
C MET A 147 9.61 2.96 7.96
N LEU A 148 9.19 3.48 9.10
CA LEU A 148 8.10 4.44 9.24
C LEU A 148 8.70 5.81 9.55
N ASN A 149 8.35 6.83 8.77
CA ASN A 149 8.83 8.19 8.95
C ASN A 149 7.65 9.18 8.94
N THR A 150 7.48 9.97 10.00
CA THR A 150 6.37 10.93 10.12
C THR A 150 5.02 10.27 9.82
N VAL A 151 4.71 9.20 10.56
CA VAL A 151 3.47 8.46 10.41
C VAL A 151 2.51 8.80 11.53
N LYS A 152 1.25 9.05 11.17
CA LYS A 152 0.15 9.24 12.12
C LYS A 152 -0.71 7.99 12.20
N MET A 153 -1.08 7.56 13.40
CA MET A 153 -1.99 6.43 13.62
C MET A 153 -3.19 6.89 14.43
N THR A 154 -4.41 6.70 13.90
CA THR A 154 -5.65 7.16 14.53
C THR A 154 -6.61 6.00 14.74
N ASN A 155 -7.03 5.77 15.98
CA ASN A 155 -7.92 4.66 16.37
C ASN A 155 -7.38 3.25 16.05
N VAL A 156 -6.07 3.14 15.85
CA VAL A 156 -5.35 1.88 15.63
C VAL A 156 -5.16 1.19 16.97
N GLN A 157 -5.52 -0.10 17.04
CA GLN A 157 -5.45 -0.89 18.28
C GLN A 157 -4.01 -1.24 18.63
N THR A 158 -3.18 -1.54 17.63
CA THR A 158 -1.77 -1.90 17.83
C THR A 158 -0.92 -1.08 16.87
N GLY A 159 -0.05 -0.21 17.39
CA GLY A 159 0.80 0.62 16.54
C GLY A 159 1.70 -0.23 15.63
N ALA A 160 2.49 -1.12 16.23
CA ALA A 160 3.28 -2.10 15.50
C ALA A 160 3.42 -3.44 16.23
N LYS A 161 3.52 -4.52 15.46
CA LYS A 161 3.82 -5.89 15.90
C LYS A 161 4.98 -6.44 15.10
N VAL A 162 6.09 -6.80 15.75
CA VAL A 162 7.30 -7.33 15.10
C VAL A 162 7.61 -8.72 15.64
N THR A 163 7.86 -9.68 14.75
CA THR A 163 8.19 -11.07 15.12
C THR A 163 9.64 -11.41 14.76
N ASN A 164 10.03 -11.44 13.47
CA ASN A 164 11.40 -11.80 13.05
C ASN A 164 12.02 -10.81 12.03
N GLY A 165 11.47 -9.60 11.90
CA GLY A 165 12.01 -8.57 10.99
C GLY A 165 12.51 -7.34 11.74
N MET A 166 12.81 -6.30 10.98
CA MET A 166 13.28 -5.02 11.51
C MET A 166 12.23 -3.94 11.29
N LEU A 167 11.94 -3.19 12.34
CA LEU A 167 11.14 -1.97 12.28
C LEU A 167 11.97 -0.80 12.78
N THR A 168 12.03 0.25 11.98
CA THR A 168 12.58 1.56 12.37
C THR A 168 11.46 2.58 12.32
N VAL A 169 11.34 3.38 13.38
CA VAL A 169 10.35 4.47 13.45
C VAL A 169 11.08 5.78 13.70
N ASN A 170 10.97 6.70 12.76
CA ASN A 170 11.59 8.01 12.80
C ASN A 170 10.49 9.07 12.78
N GLY A 171 10.17 9.64 13.95
CA GLY A 171 9.07 10.58 14.08
C GLY A 171 7.68 9.91 14.05
N GLY A 172 6.77 10.51 14.80
CA GLY A 172 5.35 10.18 14.86
C GLY A 172 4.59 11.45 15.22
N GLU A 173 3.45 11.65 14.59
CA GLU A 173 2.56 12.77 14.93
C GLU A 173 1.40 12.23 15.77
N ASP A 174 1.26 12.75 16.99
CA ASP A 174 0.09 12.53 17.85
C ASP A 174 -1.17 13.21 17.25
#